data_AF-A0A850C0T8-F1
#
_entry.id   AF-A0A850C0T8-F1
#
_cell.length_a   1.000
_cell.length_b   1.000
_cell.length_c   1.000
_cell.angle_alpha   90.00
_cell.angle_beta   90.00
_cell.angle_gamma   90.00
#
_symmetry.space_group_name_H-M   'P 1'
#
loop_
_entity.id
_entity.type
_entity.pdbx_description
1 polymer ?
#
loop_
_entity_poly.entity_id
_entity_poly.type
_entity_poly.pdbx_seq_one_letter_code
_entity_poly.pdbx_strand_id
1 'polypeptide(L)'
;MTLLKILQLIAIILTIVTGLVSLLWPRSVQGFTGLTAAGGRGITEIRAILGGLFIGLGIAVFVLATRETYQMLGIMYLAIAAVRIVSIFVDKSSVQSNWIRVATEIVLGIILVL
;
A
#
# COMPACT_ATOMS: atom_id res chain seq x y z
N MET A 1 -22.35 8.29 9.83
CA MET A 1 -21.33 7.33 9.36
C MET A 1 -20.80 6.57 10.56
N THR A 2 -20.60 5.25 10.48
CA THR A 2 -20.00 4.49 11.58
C THR A 2 -18.51 4.78 11.68
N LEU A 3 -17.92 4.61 12.88
CA LEU A 3 -16.47 4.77 13.07
C LEU A 3 -15.66 3.90 12.10
N LEU A 4 -16.08 2.65 11.90
CA LEU A 4 -15.46 1.73 10.94
C LEU A 4 -15.44 2.33 9.52
N LYS A 5 -16.54 2.92 9.06
CA LYS A 5 -16.60 3.52 7.72
C LYS A 5 -15.63 4.70 7.56
N ILE A 6 -15.45 5.50 8.62
CA ILE A 6 -14.48 6.60 8.63
C ILE A 6 -13.06 6.03 8.50
N LEU A 7 -12.72 5.00 9.26
CA LEU A 7 -11.42 4.33 9.19
C LEU A 7 -11.14 3.72 7.81
N GLN A 8 -12.14 3.10 7.20
CA GLN A 8 -12.05 2.58 5.84
C GLN A 8 -11.77 3.68 4.81
N LEU A 9 -12.44 4.83 4.92
CA LEU A 9 -12.18 5.97 4.02
C LEU A 9 -10.78 6.54 4.22
N ILE A 10 -10.31 6.63 5.47
CA ILE A 10 -8.93 7.02 5.76
C ILE A 10 -7.95 6.04 5.10
N ALA A 11 -8.17 4.73 5.20
CA ALA A 11 -7.33 3.71 4.58
C ALA A 11 -7.26 3.87 3.04
N ILE A 12 -8.39 4.15 2.39
CA ILE A 12 -8.45 4.43 0.95
C ILE A 12 -7.66 5.70 0.61
N ILE A 13 -7.87 6.78 1.36
CA ILE A 13 -7.17 8.05 1.15
C ILE A 13 -5.66 7.85 1.29
N LEU A 14 -5.21 7.13 2.32
CA LEU A 14 -3.79 6.81 2.53
C LEU A 14 -3.21 5.99 1.37
N THR A 15 -3.99 5.07 0.80
CA THR A 15 -3.60 4.28 -0.37
C THR A 15 -3.39 5.21 -1.58
N ILE A 16 -4.35 6.11 -1.85
CA ILE A 16 -4.26 7.07 -2.95
C ILE A 16 -3.09 8.03 -2.75
N VAL A 17 -2.92 8.58 -1.55
CA VAL A 17 -1.82 9.51 -1.24
C VAL A 17 -0.47 8.84 -1.40
N THR A 18 -0.32 7.58 -0.96
CA THR A 18 0.91 6.79 -1.19
C THR A 18 1.21 6.66 -2.68
N GLY A 19 0.17 6.40 -3.49
CA GLY A 19 0.29 6.37 -4.94
C GLY A 19 0.65 7.73 -5.54
N LEU A 20 0.02 8.82 -5.12
CA LEU A 20 0.34 10.18 -5.58
C LEU A 20 1.78 10.57 -5.25
N VAL A 21 2.27 10.23 -4.05
CA VAL A 21 3.67 10.48 -3.67
C VAL A 21 4.62 9.69 -4.57
N SER A 22 4.33 8.42 -4.83
CA SER A 22 5.14 7.57 -5.72
C SER A 22 5.13 8.05 -7.17
N LEU A 23 3.99 8.60 -7.63
CA LEU A 23 3.83 9.14 -8.97
C LEU A 23 4.58 10.46 -9.15
N LEU A 24 4.41 11.41 -8.23
CA LEU A 24 4.94 12.77 -8.35
C LEU A 24 6.40 12.86 -7.90
N TRP A 25 6.77 12.16 -6.83
CA TRP A 25 8.10 12.17 -6.23
C TRP A 25 8.70 10.74 -6.13
N PRO A 26 8.93 10.04 -7.24
CA PRO A 26 9.36 8.62 -7.26
C PRO A 26 10.70 8.33 -6.56
N ARG A 27 11.54 9.36 -6.31
CA ARG A 27 12.80 9.19 -5.57
C ARG A 27 12.61 9.22 -4.06
N SER A 28 11.55 9.85 -3.54
CA SER A 28 11.32 9.92 -2.09
C SER A 28 10.97 8.55 -1.50
N VAL A 29 10.30 7.70 -2.28
CA VAL A 29 9.87 6.37 -1.82
C VAL A 29 11.01 5.36 -1.73
N GLN A 30 12.14 5.61 -2.41
CA GLN A 30 13.32 4.72 -2.39
C GLN A 30 13.90 4.56 -0.98
N GLY A 31 13.96 5.63 -0.20
CA GLY A 31 14.45 5.59 1.19
C GLY A 31 13.56 4.76 2.12
N PHE A 32 12.25 4.72 1.84
CA PHE A 32 11.33 3.91 2.62
C PHE A 32 11.33 2.45 2.14
N THR A 33 11.39 2.22 0.81
CA THR A 33 11.32 0.88 0.21
C THR A 33 12.61 0.10 0.21
N GLY A 34 13.76 0.76 0.31
CA GLY A 34 15.05 0.14 0.05
C GLY A 34 15.27 -0.16 -1.44
N LEU A 35 14.31 0.17 -2.32
CA LEU A 35 14.47 0.02 -3.76
C LEU A 35 15.32 1.17 -4.30
N THR A 36 16.28 0.86 -5.17
CA THR A 36 17.03 1.86 -5.92
C THR A 36 16.59 1.86 -7.37
N ALA A 37 16.37 3.05 -7.95
CA ALA A 37 16.01 3.21 -9.36
C ALA A 37 17.13 3.98 -10.09
N ALA A 38 18.07 3.23 -10.67
CA ALA A 38 19.30 3.78 -11.27
C ALA A 38 19.06 4.69 -12.50
N GLY A 39 17.90 4.61 -13.15
CA GLY A 39 17.62 5.38 -14.36
C GLY A 39 16.13 5.49 -14.69
N GLY A 40 15.82 6.07 -15.86
CA GLY A 40 14.46 6.37 -16.29
C GLY A 40 13.50 5.18 -16.22
N ARG A 41 13.93 3.99 -16.63
CA ARG A 41 13.11 2.76 -16.58
C ARG A 41 12.66 2.41 -15.16
N GLY A 42 13.56 2.44 -14.17
CA GLY A 42 13.20 2.14 -12.78
C GLY A 42 12.27 3.20 -12.18
N ILE A 43 12.45 4.47 -12.59
CA ILE A 43 11.53 5.55 -12.19
C ILE A 43 10.13 5.31 -12.78
N THR A 44 10.03 4.84 -14.02
CA THR A 44 8.75 4.48 -14.64
C THR A 44 8.07 3.34 -13.88
N GLU A 45 8.80 2.31 -13.45
CA GLU A 45 8.23 1.22 -12.64
C GLU A 45 7.66 1.72 -11.30
N ILE A 46 8.38 2.61 -10.62
CA ILE A 46 7.87 3.24 -9.38
C ILE A 46 6.59 4.03 -9.67
N ARG A 47 6.57 4.85 -10.74
CA ARG A 47 5.38 5.64 -11.09
C ARG A 47 4.20 4.76 -11.50
N ALA A 48 4.43 3.66 -12.21
CA ALA A 48 3.37 2.79 -12.69
C ALA A 48 2.80 1.89 -11.58
N ILE A 49 3.67 1.14 -10.90
CA ILE A 49 3.25 0.12 -9.92
C ILE A 49 3.02 0.73 -8.54
N LEU A 50 3.95 1.53 -8.01
CA LEU A 50 3.73 2.15 -6.70
C LEU A 50 2.83 3.38 -6.80
N GLY A 51 2.82 4.06 -7.95
CA GLY A 51 1.97 5.22 -8.19
C GLY A 51 0.59 4.87 -8.75
N GLY A 52 0.54 4.60 -10.06
CA GLY A 52 -0.69 4.41 -10.82
C GLY A 52 -1.60 3.32 -10.25
N LEU A 53 -1.06 2.16 -9.89
CA LEU A 53 -1.86 1.06 -9.32
C LEU A 53 -2.48 1.45 -7.97
N PHE A 54 -1.73 2.07 -7.06
CA PHE A 54 -2.25 2.47 -5.75
C PHE A 54 -3.35 3.55 -5.88
N ILE A 55 -3.14 4.53 -6.76
CA ILE A 55 -4.16 5.53 -7.09
C ILE A 55 -5.40 4.84 -7.66
N GLY A 56 -5.23 3.98 -8.65
CA GLY A 56 -6.32 3.27 -9.33
C GLY A 56 -7.13 2.39 -8.39
N LEU A 57 -6.47 1.62 -7.52
CA LEU A 57 -7.12 0.78 -6.52
C LEU A 57 -7.95 1.63 -5.55
N GLY A 58 -7.37 2.69 -4.98
CA GLY A 58 -8.09 3.54 -4.04
C GLY A 58 -9.29 4.24 -4.68
N ILE A 59 -9.13 4.77 -5.89
CA ILE A 59 -10.24 5.36 -6.65
C ILE A 59 -11.30 4.31 -6.97
N ALA A 60 -10.92 3.10 -7.39
CA ALA A 60 -11.87 2.04 -7.71
C ALA A 60 -12.72 1.66 -6.49
N VAL A 61 -12.11 1.49 -5.30
CA VAL A 61 -12.87 1.25 -4.06
C VAL A 61 -13.80 2.41 -3.75
N PHE A 62 -13.35 3.65 -3.92
CA PHE A 62 -14.14 4.84 -3.65
C PHE A 62 -15.34 4.99 -4.61
N VAL A 63 -15.14 4.76 -5.91
CA VAL A 63 -16.16 4.93 -6.96
C VAL A 63 -17.17 3.79 -6.94
N LEU A 64 -16.71 2.53 -6.84
CA LEU A 64 -17.60 1.37 -6.84
C LEU A 64 -18.34 1.23 -5.52
N ALA A 65 -17.70 1.60 -4.41
CA ALA A 65 -18.29 1.72 -3.09
C ALA A 65 -19.05 0.49 -2.54
N THR A 66 -18.85 -0.72 -3.10
CA THR A 66 -19.46 -1.97 -2.62
C THR A 66 -18.62 -2.62 -1.53
N ARG A 67 -19.21 -3.46 -0.68
CA ARG A 67 -18.47 -4.13 0.40
C ARG A 67 -17.29 -4.95 -0.15
N GLU A 68 -17.48 -5.60 -1.28
CA GLU A 68 -16.53 -6.50 -1.92
C GLU A 68 -15.26 -5.75 -2.37
N THR A 69 -15.35 -4.48 -2.75
CA THR A 69 -14.18 -3.70 -3.19
C THR A 69 -13.32 -3.26 -2.01
N TYR A 70 -13.93 -2.94 -0.86
CA TYR A 70 -13.20 -2.70 0.39
C TYR A 70 -12.50 -4.00 0.83
N GLN A 71 -13.23 -5.12 0.83
CA GLN A 71 -12.68 -6.42 1.18
C GLN A 71 -11.54 -6.85 0.26
N MET A 72 -11.68 -6.64 -1.05
CA MET A 72 -10.62 -6.90 -2.02
C MET A 72 -9.34 -6.13 -1.67
N LEU A 73 -9.43 -4.81 -1.44
CA LEU A 73 -8.26 -4.00 -1.08
C LEU A 73 -7.68 -4.44 0.27
N GLY A 74 -8.52 -4.78 1.24
CA GLY A 74 -8.08 -5.31 2.53
C GLY A 74 -7.34 -6.64 2.41
N ILE A 75 -7.86 -7.58 1.60
CA ILE A 75 -7.19 -8.86 1.27
C ILE A 75 -5.83 -8.61 0.61
N MET A 76 -5.73 -7.64 -0.30
CA MET A 76 -4.45 -7.28 -0.92
C MET A 76 -3.43 -6.82 0.12
N TYR A 77 -3.81 -5.95 1.06
CA TYR A 77 -2.94 -5.53 2.16
C TYR A 77 -2.51 -6.70 3.06
N LEU A 78 -3.42 -7.59 3.41
CA LEU A 78 -3.11 -8.78 4.22
C LEU A 78 -2.18 -9.75 3.48
N ALA A 79 -2.36 -9.92 2.17
CA ALA A 79 -1.47 -10.73 1.35
C ALA A 79 -0.06 -10.15 1.30
N ILE A 80 0.06 -8.82 1.15
CA ILE A 80 1.36 -8.13 1.23
C ILE A 80 2.00 -8.36 2.61
N ALA A 81 1.24 -8.19 3.70
CA ALA A 81 1.75 -8.42 5.05
C ALA A 81 2.26 -9.85 5.24
N ALA A 82 1.50 -10.86 4.78
CA ALA A 82 1.87 -12.26 4.88
C ALA A 82 3.19 -12.56 4.15
N VAL A 83 3.31 -12.10 2.89
CA VAL A 83 4.55 -12.26 2.11
C VAL A 83 5.70 -11.52 2.80
N ARG A 84 5.49 -10.27 3.24
CA ARG A 84 6.52 -9.46 3.90
C ARG A 84 7.02 -10.11 5.18
N ILE A 85 6.14 -10.69 6.01
CA ILE A 85 6.51 -11.41 7.23
C ILE A 85 7.46 -12.56 6.88
N VAL A 86 7.10 -13.40 5.91
CA VAL A 86 7.97 -14.52 5.49
C VAL A 86 9.30 -14.01 4.94
N SER A 87 9.27 -13.01 4.05
CA SER A 87 10.46 -12.40 3.45
C SER A 87 11.40 -11.73 4.46
N ILE A 88 10.90 -11.20 5.58
CA ILE A 88 11.75 -10.62 6.64
C ILE A 88 12.74 -11.68 7.18
N PHE A 89 12.27 -12.90 7.37
CA PHE A 89 13.11 -14.00 7.87
C PHE A 89 13.96 -14.62 6.76
N VAL A 90 13.37 -14.88 5.58
CA VAL A 90 14.06 -15.51 4.45
C VAL A 90 15.20 -14.62 3.93
N ASP A 91 14.92 -13.33 3.72
CA ASP A 91 15.87 -12.38 3.12
C ASP A 91 16.71 -11.65 4.19
N LYS A 92 16.59 -12.03 5.47
CA LYS A 92 17.26 -11.40 6.62
C LYS A 92 17.07 -9.87 6.66
N SER A 93 15.87 -9.41 6.29
CA SER A 93 15.52 -7.99 6.15
C SER A 93 14.77 -7.43 7.37
N SER A 94 15.13 -7.92 8.57
CA SER A 94 14.55 -7.49 9.85
C SER A 94 15.06 -6.12 10.27
N VAL A 95 14.52 -5.08 9.64
CA VAL A 95 14.76 -3.68 9.97
C VAL A 95 13.47 -3.01 10.43
N GLN A 96 13.58 -1.96 11.25
CA GLN A 96 12.43 -1.28 11.86
C GLN A 96 11.39 -0.83 10.83
N SER A 97 11.83 -0.26 9.69
CA SER A 97 10.93 0.20 8.63
C SER A 97 10.09 -0.93 8.02
N ASN A 98 10.62 -2.15 7.96
CA ASN A 98 9.91 -3.30 7.40
C ASN A 98 8.82 -3.78 8.35
N TRP A 99 9.10 -3.80 9.66
CA TRP A 99 8.11 -4.14 10.69
C TRP A 99 6.99 -3.08 10.81
N ILE A 100 7.33 -1.80 10.69
CA ILE A 100 6.32 -0.72 10.62
C ILE A 100 5.37 -0.95 9.44
N ARG A 101 5.89 -1.40 8.29
CA ARG A 101 5.06 -1.70 7.12
C ARG A 101 4.14 -2.90 7.34
N VAL A 102 4.65 -3.99 7.92
CA VAL A 102 3.81 -5.14 8.30
C VAL A 102 2.65 -4.68 9.19
N ALA A 103 2.92 -3.88 10.22
CA ALA A 103 1.89 -3.38 11.11
C ALA A 103 0.85 -2.53 10.37
N THR A 104 1.29 -1.60 9.53
CA THR A 104 0.39 -0.77 8.70
C THR A 104 -0.45 -1.63 7.76
N GLU A 105 0.16 -2.61 7.08
CA GLU A 105 -0.53 -3.51 6.14
C GLU A 105 -1.59 -4.35 6.85
N ILE A 106 -1.29 -4.89 8.04
CA ILE A 106 -2.27 -5.64 8.83
C ILE A 106 -3.42 -4.75 9.30
N VAL A 107 -3.12 -3.57 9.85
CA VAL A 107 -4.14 -2.65 10.38
C VAL A 107 -5.06 -2.18 9.27
N LEU A 108 -4.52 -1.72 8.14
CA LEU A 108 -5.32 -1.31 6.98
C LEU A 108 -6.11 -2.49 6.40
N GLY A 109 -5.47 -3.66 6.30
CA GLY A 109 -6.09 -4.89 5.83
C GLY A 109 -7.32 -5.28 6.64
N ILE A 110 -7.22 -5.32 7.97
CA ILE A 110 -8.33 -5.65 8.86
C ILE A 110 -9.45 -4.61 8.77
N ILE A 111 -9.12 -3.31 8.82
CA ILE A 111 -10.11 -2.22 8.73
C ILE A 111 -10.93 -2.31 7.44
N LEU A 112 -10.29 -2.67 6.32
CA LEU A 112 -10.92 -2.74 5.01
C LEU A 112 -11.74 -4.03 4.79
N VAL A 113 -11.39 -5.13 5.47
CA VAL A 113 -12.13 -6.40 5.38
C VAL A 113 -13.43 -6.39 6.18
N LEU A 114 -13.42 -5.71 7.34
CA LEU A 114 -14.57 -5.56 8.23
C LEU A 114 -15.63 -4.65 7.61
#